data_AF-A0A1Y3PKJ6-F1
#
_entry.id   AF-A0A1Y3PKJ6-F1
#
_cell.length_a   1.000
_cell.length_b   1.000
_cell.length_c   1.000
_cell.angle_alpha   90.00
_cell.angle_beta   90.00
_cell.angle_gamma   90.00
#
_symmetry.space_group_name_H-M   'P 1'
#
loop_
_entity.id
_entity.type
_entity.pdbx_description
1 polymer ?
#
loop_
_entity_poly.entity_id
_entity_poly.type
_entity_poly.pdbx_seq_one_letter_code
_entity_poly.pdbx_strand_id
1 'polypeptide(L)'
;MRAMNTPTDFQMDWQSALSAISDTNNALFWIALILLGIFLVQLILFIIWGVQARQIRQIRRRYRKLLSHLGSEQGGDLLHQLLTEQESLQAQVAGLKQELAQCTQEMARLKQEQAQHVSRVGMIRYNAFRETGNDLSFSVAWVNERLDGVVITSIYSRGECSVYAKPLSGGQSAYPLSPEEQEAIQHAAASKVLDQNKRTDGNKSTPEVPLSRA
;
A
#
# COMPACT_ATOMS: atom_id res chain seq x y z
N MET A 1 23.61 -51.69 106.81
CA MET A 1 24.18 -51.39 105.48
C MET A 1 23.57 -50.07 104.98
N ARG A 2 24.46 -49.08 104.77
CA ARG A 2 24.32 -47.78 104.07
C ARG A 2 22.97 -47.03 104.13
N ALA A 3 22.91 -46.06 105.06
CA ALA A 3 22.04 -44.90 104.94
C ALA A 3 22.82 -43.77 104.26
N MET A 4 22.30 -43.35 103.11
CA MET A 4 22.78 -42.28 102.25
C MET A 4 21.98 -41.03 102.61
N ASN A 5 22.63 -39.98 103.08
CA ASN A 5 22.02 -38.66 103.22
C ASN A 5 23.12 -37.61 103.02
N THR A 6 23.04 -36.90 101.90
CA THR A 6 23.69 -35.61 101.69
C THR A 6 22.58 -34.57 101.53
N PRO A 7 22.47 -33.62 102.45
CA PRO A 7 21.94 -32.29 102.16
C PRO A 7 23.14 -31.32 102.09
N THR A 8 23.36 -30.65 100.95
CA THR A 8 23.06 -29.21 100.73
C THR A 8 23.78 -28.30 101.74
N ASP A 9 24.52 -27.26 101.38
CA ASP A 9 24.39 -26.35 100.24
C ASP A 9 25.54 -25.33 100.34
N PHE A 10 25.73 -24.52 99.30
CA PHE A 10 26.42 -23.22 99.38
C PHE A 10 27.95 -23.18 99.24
N GLN A 11 28.54 -23.98 98.35
CA GLN A 11 29.72 -23.50 97.60
C GLN A 11 29.22 -22.95 96.28
N MET A 12 28.94 -21.65 96.28
CA MET A 12 28.54 -20.86 95.12
C MET A 12 29.51 -21.14 93.97
N ASP A 13 29.03 -21.78 92.92
CA ASP A 13 29.80 -22.20 91.76
C ASP A 13 30.19 -20.97 90.93
N TRP A 14 31.17 -20.21 91.45
CA TRP A 14 31.66 -18.99 90.84
C TRP A 14 32.31 -19.25 89.48
N GLN A 15 32.70 -20.48 89.17
CA GLN A 15 33.30 -20.84 87.89
C GLN A 15 32.24 -20.90 86.77
N SER A 16 31.09 -21.55 87.01
CA SER A 16 30.00 -21.53 86.01
C SER A 16 29.36 -20.16 85.88
N ALA A 17 29.28 -19.38 86.98
CA ALA A 17 28.85 -17.99 86.91
C ALA A 17 29.83 -17.11 86.11
N LEU A 18 31.14 -17.28 86.29
CA LEU A 18 32.17 -16.54 85.53
C LEU A 18 32.17 -16.92 84.04
N SER A 19 32.04 -18.21 83.69
CA SER A 19 31.96 -18.62 82.29
C SER A 19 30.67 -18.12 81.62
N ALA A 20 29.53 -18.17 82.32
CA ALA A 20 28.27 -17.62 81.83
C ALA A 20 28.33 -16.09 81.61
N ILE A 21 29.05 -15.36 82.46
CA ILE A 21 29.28 -13.90 82.28
C ILE A 21 30.22 -13.65 81.08
N SER A 22 31.26 -14.45 80.89
CA SER A 22 32.14 -14.29 79.72
C SER A 22 31.46 -14.68 78.41
N ASP A 23 30.61 -15.71 78.41
CA ASP A 23 29.86 -16.16 77.22
C ASP A 23 28.81 -15.13 76.80
N THR A 24 28.14 -14.51 77.78
CA THR A 24 27.20 -13.40 77.52
C THR A 24 27.93 -12.15 77.03
N ASN A 25 29.10 -11.81 77.59
CA ASN A 25 29.92 -10.70 77.09
C ASN A 25 30.42 -10.97 75.65
N ASN A 26 30.92 -12.17 75.37
CA ASN A 26 31.37 -12.56 74.03
C ASN A 26 30.21 -12.52 73.01
N ALA A 27 29.02 -12.99 73.39
CA ALA A 27 27.83 -12.90 72.54
C ALA A 27 27.44 -11.44 72.24
N LEU A 28 27.50 -10.54 73.24
CA LEU A 28 27.26 -9.11 73.05
C LEU A 28 28.28 -8.47 72.09
N PHE A 29 29.56 -8.84 72.17
CA PHE A 29 30.60 -8.36 71.25
C PHE A 29 30.31 -8.78 69.79
N TRP A 30 29.91 -10.04 69.56
CA TRP A 30 29.56 -10.51 68.21
C TRP A 30 28.31 -9.81 67.65
N ILE A 31 27.28 -9.59 68.48
CA ILE A 31 26.08 -8.85 68.07
C ILE A 31 26.43 -7.40 67.70
N ALA A 32 27.29 -6.74 68.48
CA ALA A 32 27.75 -5.39 68.19
C ALA A 32 28.50 -5.31 66.85
N LEU A 33 29.33 -6.30 66.52
CA LEU A 33 30.03 -6.38 65.24
C LEU A 33 29.07 -6.55 64.05
N ILE A 34 28.06 -7.40 64.17
CA ILE A 34 27.05 -7.61 63.13
C ILE A 34 26.24 -6.33 62.90
N LEU A 35 25.81 -5.66 63.97
CA LEU A 35 25.07 -4.39 63.88
C LEU A 35 25.92 -3.29 63.23
N LEU A 36 27.21 -3.21 63.58
CA LEU A 36 28.15 -2.27 62.95
C LEU A 36 28.29 -2.54 61.46
N GLY A 37 28.39 -3.81 61.05
CA GLY A 37 28.44 -4.21 59.65
C GLY A 37 27.20 -3.79 58.86
N ILE A 38 26.01 -4.04 59.41
CA ILE A 38 24.73 -3.63 58.80
C ILE A 38 24.66 -2.10 58.69
N PHE A 39 25.09 -1.38 59.72
CA PHE A 39 25.12 0.09 59.71
C PHE A 39 26.02 0.65 58.60
N LEU A 40 27.21 0.06 58.41
CA LEU A 40 28.13 0.45 57.34
C LEU A 40 27.53 0.19 55.94
N VAL A 41 26.89 -0.97 55.74
CA VAL A 41 26.22 -1.29 54.48
C VAL A 41 25.08 -0.32 54.20
N GLN A 42 24.27 0.01 55.21
CA GLN A 42 23.17 0.97 55.08
C GLN A 42 23.68 2.38 54.73
N LEU A 43 24.81 2.79 55.31
CA LEU A 43 25.46 4.06 55.00
C LEU A 43 25.94 4.10 53.55
N ILE A 44 26.55 3.03 53.05
CA ILE A 44 27.01 2.92 51.65
C ILE A 44 25.82 3.03 50.70
N LEU A 45 24.73 2.29 50.96
CA LEU A 45 23.51 2.36 50.14
C LEU A 45 22.90 3.77 50.13
N PHE A 46 22.89 4.46 51.27
CA PHE A 46 22.38 5.82 51.37
C PHE A 46 23.20 6.81 50.54
N ILE A 47 24.54 6.68 50.55
CA ILE A 47 25.44 7.50 49.72
C ILE A 47 25.15 7.26 48.24
N ILE A 48 25.01 6.01 47.80
CA ILE A 48 24.69 5.65 46.41
C ILE A 48 23.34 6.27 46.00
N TRP A 49 22.31 6.15 46.84
CA TRP A 49 20.99 6.73 46.58
C TRP A 49 21.05 8.25 46.44
N GLY A 50 21.84 8.92 47.30
CA GLY A 50 22.10 10.36 47.22
C GLY A 50 22.80 10.79 45.92
N VAL A 51 23.78 10.02 45.44
CA VAL A 51 24.48 10.29 44.17
C VAL A 51 23.53 10.09 42.98
N GLN A 52 22.75 9.01 42.96
CA GLN A 52 21.74 8.76 41.93
C GLN A 52 20.69 9.88 41.89
N ALA A 53 20.23 10.33 43.06
CA ALA A 53 19.31 11.46 43.14
C ALA A 53 19.92 12.76 42.60
N ARG A 54 21.22 13.00 42.81
CA ARG A 54 21.93 14.16 42.24
C ARG A 54 22.07 14.06 40.72
N GLN A 55 22.45 12.90 40.18
CA GLN A 55 22.55 12.70 38.72
C GLN A 55 21.20 12.88 38.03
N ILE A 56 20.14 12.29 38.59
CA ILE A 56 18.77 12.46 38.06
C ILE A 56 18.35 13.93 38.11
N ARG A 57 18.68 14.66 39.18
CA ARG A 57 18.40 16.10 39.28
C ARG A 57 19.19 16.90 38.25
N GLN A 58 20.44 16.56 37.95
CA GLN A 58 21.25 17.26 36.94
C GLN A 58 20.79 16.96 35.51
N ILE A 59 20.47 15.70 35.20
CA ILE A 59 19.91 15.30 33.92
C ILE A 59 18.57 16.02 33.71
N ARG A 60 17.67 15.97 34.70
CA ARG A 60 16.39 16.72 34.65
C ARG A 60 16.57 18.24 34.52
N ARG A 61 17.69 18.81 34.99
CA ARG A 61 18.00 20.25 34.81
C ARG A 61 18.50 20.57 33.40
N ARG A 62 19.32 19.70 32.79
CA ARG A 62 19.75 19.86 31.38
C ARG A 62 18.59 19.65 30.42
N TYR A 63 17.79 18.61 30.65
CA TYR A 63 16.55 18.36 29.92
C TYR A 63 15.57 19.51 30.08
N ARG A 64 15.39 20.11 31.28
CA ARG A 64 14.54 21.29 31.42
C ARG A 64 15.09 22.56 30.77
N LYS A 65 16.39 22.74 30.65
CA LYS A 65 16.96 23.90 29.94
C LYS A 65 16.82 23.77 28.42
N LEU A 66 16.92 22.54 27.91
CA LEU A 66 16.61 22.22 26.51
C LEU A 66 15.10 22.32 26.26
N LEU A 67 14.27 21.73 27.13
CA LEU A 67 12.81 21.88 27.05
C LEU A 67 12.32 23.29 27.36
N SER A 68 12.99 24.14 28.14
CA SER A 68 12.55 25.52 28.34
C SER A 68 12.86 26.40 27.13
N HIS A 69 13.85 26.01 26.33
CA HIS A 69 14.08 26.59 25.01
C HIS A 69 13.07 26.05 23.97
N LEU A 70 12.57 24.83 24.14
CA LEU A 70 11.72 24.11 23.16
C LEU A 70 10.22 23.96 23.55
N GLY A 71 9.79 24.33 24.75
CA GLY A 71 8.67 23.63 25.39
C GLY A 71 7.76 24.44 26.30
N SER A 72 7.64 25.76 26.13
CA SER A 72 6.47 26.48 26.66
C SER A 72 5.48 26.96 25.59
N GLU A 73 5.87 27.04 24.32
CA GLU A 73 4.94 27.26 23.20
C GLU A 73 5.20 26.29 22.04
N GLN A 74 6.46 26.10 21.64
CA GLN A 74 6.80 25.36 20.41
C GLN A 74 6.65 23.83 20.48
N GLY A 75 6.70 23.19 21.65
CA GLY A 75 6.63 21.73 21.75
C GLY A 75 5.23 21.15 21.56
N GLY A 76 4.20 21.87 22.05
CA GLY A 76 2.81 21.57 21.74
C GLY A 76 2.48 21.95 20.30
N ASP A 77 3.02 23.09 19.83
CA ASP A 77 2.83 23.58 18.47
C ASP A 77 3.45 22.64 17.42
N LEU A 78 4.63 22.04 17.68
CA LEU A 78 5.23 21.04 16.78
C LEU A 78 4.41 19.75 16.70
N LEU A 79 3.89 19.27 17.84
CA LEU A 79 3.01 18.09 17.86
C LEU A 79 1.70 18.39 17.14
N HIS A 80 1.10 19.56 17.36
CA HIS A 80 -0.08 20.00 16.63
C HIS A 80 0.22 20.15 15.14
N GLN A 81 1.37 20.73 14.76
CA GLN A 81 1.78 20.91 13.37
C GLN A 81 1.99 19.56 12.67
N LEU A 82 2.61 18.58 13.32
CA LEU A 82 2.76 17.22 12.79
C LEU A 82 1.41 16.49 12.65
N LEU A 83 0.49 16.67 13.61
CA LEU A 83 -0.85 16.09 13.54
C LEU A 83 -1.68 16.74 12.42
N THR A 84 -1.63 18.07 12.29
CA THR A 84 -2.32 18.80 11.22
C THR A 84 -1.71 18.49 9.85
N GLU A 85 -0.39 18.31 9.76
CA GLU A 85 0.27 17.88 8.53
C GLU A 85 -0.20 16.47 8.14
N GLN A 86 -0.28 15.55 9.11
CA GLN A 86 -0.78 14.19 8.88
C GLN A 86 -2.25 14.16 8.44
N GLU A 87 -3.12 14.97 9.05
CA GLU A 87 -4.52 15.13 8.64
C GLU A 87 -4.62 15.73 7.24
N SER A 88 -3.81 16.75 6.92
CA SER A 88 -3.80 17.38 5.60
C SER A 88 -3.29 16.44 4.50
N LEU A 89 -2.31 15.59 4.81
CA LEU A 89 -1.81 14.56 3.89
C LEU A 89 -2.86 13.47 3.68
N GLN A 90 -3.56 13.04 4.73
CA GLN A 90 -4.67 12.09 4.59
C GLN A 90 -5.82 12.67 3.76
N ALA A 91 -6.15 13.96 3.94
CA ALA A 91 -7.16 14.64 3.14
C ALA A 91 -6.73 14.74 1.66
N GLN A 92 -5.47 15.05 1.38
CA GLN A 92 -4.93 15.07 0.01
C GLN A 92 -4.96 13.68 -0.64
N VAL A 93 -4.56 12.63 0.09
CA VAL A 93 -4.61 11.25 -0.41
C VAL A 93 -6.05 10.80 -0.64
N ALA A 94 -6.99 11.20 0.22
CA ALA A 94 -8.41 10.92 0.03
C ALA A 94 -8.96 11.64 -1.22
N GLY A 95 -8.60 12.91 -1.41
CA GLY A 95 -8.96 13.70 -2.60
C GLY A 95 -8.44 13.07 -3.88
N LEU A 96 -7.14 12.74 -3.93
CA LEU A 96 -6.52 12.08 -5.09
C LEU A 96 -7.15 10.72 -5.39
N LYS A 97 -7.50 9.93 -4.37
CA LYS A 97 -8.20 8.65 -4.55
C LYS A 97 -9.59 8.87 -5.16
N GLN A 98 -10.29 9.91 -4.73
CA GLN A 98 -11.61 10.24 -5.27
C GLN A 98 -11.52 10.73 -6.72
N GLU A 99 -10.56 11.60 -7.04
CA GLU A 99 -10.30 12.04 -8.42
C GLU A 99 -9.91 10.86 -9.33
N LEU A 100 -9.05 9.96 -8.84
CA LEU A 100 -8.69 8.76 -9.57
C LEU A 100 -9.91 7.87 -9.80
N ALA A 101 -10.76 7.69 -8.79
CA ALA A 101 -11.99 6.91 -8.92
C ALA A 101 -12.92 7.53 -9.98
N GLN A 102 -13.11 8.86 -9.96
CA GLN A 102 -13.90 9.56 -10.97
C GLN A 102 -13.31 9.41 -12.38
N CYS A 103 -12.00 9.63 -12.54
CA CYS A 103 -11.32 9.47 -13.82
C CYS A 103 -11.43 8.04 -14.36
N THR A 104 -11.26 7.02 -13.51
CA THR A 104 -11.43 5.62 -13.95
C THR A 104 -12.86 5.30 -14.37
N GLN A 105 -13.86 5.87 -13.68
CA GLN A 105 -15.26 5.73 -14.05
C GLN A 105 -15.57 6.41 -15.39
N GLU A 106 -15.05 7.62 -15.61
CA GLU A 106 -15.19 8.33 -16.89
C GLU A 106 -14.52 7.56 -18.03
N MET A 107 -13.31 7.05 -17.82
CA MET A 107 -12.62 6.21 -18.81
C MET A 107 -13.42 4.94 -19.12
N ALA A 108 -14.03 4.30 -18.12
CA ALA A 108 -14.88 3.13 -18.33
C ALA A 108 -16.12 3.48 -19.16
N ARG A 109 -16.77 4.62 -18.86
CA ARG A 109 -17.92 5.11 -19.62
C ARG A 109 -17.56 5.39 -21.08
N LEU A 110 -16.47 6.12 -21.30
CA LEU A 110 -15.97 6.44 -22.65
C LEU A 110 -15.63 5.18 -23.45
N LYS A 111 -15.01 4.16 -22.83
CA LYS A 111 -14.74 2.87 -23.49
C LYS A 111 -16.03 2.16 -23.89
N GLN A 112 -17.05 2.19 -23.03
CA GLN A 112 -18.34 1.58 -23.32
C GLN A 112 -19.06 2.31 -24.46
N GLU A 113 -19.03 3.65 -24.48
CA GLU A 113 -19.56 4.47 -25.57
C GLU A 113 -18.79 4.18 -26.88
N GLN A 114 -17.46 4.18 -26.84
CA GLN A 114 -16.59 3.85 -27.98
C GLN A 114 -16.92 2.50 -28.61
N ALA A 115 -17.20 1.48 -27.81
CA ALA A 115 -17.54 0.14 -28.30
C ALA A 115 -18.83 0.11 -29.14
N GLN A 116 -19.74 1.09 -28.95
CA GLN A 116 -20.99 1.19 -29.69
C GLN A 116 -20.85 1.98 -30.99
N HIS A 117 -19.84 2.85 -31.11
CA HIS A 117 -19.60 3.62 -32.31
C HIS A 117 -19.13 2.74 -33.48
N VAL A 118 -19.60 3.08 -34.68
CA VAL A 118 -19.12 2.48 -35.93
C VAL A 118 -17.65 2.85 -36.10
N SER A 119 -16.79 1.83 -36.07
CA SER A 119 -15.33 1.99 -36.10
C SER A 119 -14.68 1.21 -37.24
N ARG A 120 -15.46 0.39 -37.95
CA ARG A 120 -14.96 -0.50 -38.99
C ARG A 120 -15.81 -0.37 -40.25
N VAL A 121 -15.12 -0.24 -41.37
CA VAL A 121 -15.74 -0.08 -42.69
C VAL A 121 -15.06 -1.04 -43.67
N GLY A 122 -15.86 -1.80 -44.40
CA GLY A 122 -15.43 -2.68 -45.48
C GLY A 122 -16.27 -2.42 -46.70
N MET A 123 -15.65 -2.38 -47.89
CA MET A 123 -16.34 -2.13 -49.15
C MET A 123 -15.80 -3.09 -50.20
N ILE A 124 -16.70 -3.63 -51.01
CA ILE A 124 -16.35 -4.30 -52.26
C ILE A 124 -17.18 -3.75 -53.41
N ARG A 125 -16.61 -3.82 -54.61
CA ARG A 125 -17.27 -3.49 -55.88
C ARG A 125 -17.32 -4.74 -56.73
N TYR A 126 -18.43 -4.93 -57.42
CA TYR A 126 -18.67 -6.12 -58.23
C TYR A 126 -19.68 -5.83 -59.33
N ASN A 127 -19.78 -6.76 -60.26
CA ASN A 127 -20.78 -6.74 -61.30
C ASN A 127 -21.92 -7.73 -60.98
N ALA A 128 -23.07 -7.22 -60.55
CA ALA A 128 -24.25 -8.05 -60.26
C ALA A 128 -24.89 -8.66 -61.52
N PHE A 129 -24.64 -8.10 -62.71
CA PHE A 129 -25.21 -8.57 -63.98
C PHE A 129 -24.15 -8.63 -65.08
N ARG A 130 -23.82 -9.86 -65.53
CA ARG A 130 -22.75 -10.14 -66.52
C ARG A 130 -22.82 -9.34 -67.83
N GLU A 131 -23.94 -8.69 -68.14
CA GLU A 131 -24.20 -7.96 -69.37
C GLU A 131 -23.63 -6.53 -69.40
N THR A 132 -23.32 -5.91 -68.26
CA THR A 132 -23.02 -4.45 -68.19
C THR A 132 -21.51 -4.12 -68.27
N GLY A 133 -20.63 -5.11 -68.22
CA GLY A 133 -19.17 -4.94 -68.39
C GLY A 133 -18.44 -4.06 -67.36
N ASN A 134 -19.13 -3.50 -66.36
CA ASN A 134 -18.58 -2.57 -65.36
C ASN A 134 -19.05 -2.92 -63.93
N ASP A 135 -18.14 -2.80 -62.96
CA ASP A 135 -18.40 -3.05 -61.53
C ASP A 135 -19.10 -1.85 -60.87
N LEU A 136 -20.36 -1.65 -61.28
CA LEU A 136 -21.22 -0.56 -60.82
C LEU A 136 -22.04 -0.94 -59.58
N SER A 137 -22.05 -2.22 -59.19
CA SER A 137 -22.67 -2.66 -57.93
C SER A 137 -21.65 -2.66 -56.80
N PHE A 138 -22.11 -2.43 -55.57
CA PHE A 138 -21.24 -2.39 -54.39
C PHE A 138 -21.95 -2.89 -53.14
N SER A 139 -21.16 -3.38 -52.19
CA SER A 139 -21.60 -3.71 -50.83
C SER A 139 -20.65 -3.06 -49.83
N VAL A 140 -21.20 -2.33 -48.86
CA VAL A 140 -20.47 -1.63 -47.81
C VAL A 140 -20.98 -2.06 -46.44
N ALA A 141 -20.10 -2.58 -45.61
CA ALA A 141 -20.40 -2.89 -44.22
C ALA A 141 -19.89 -1.78 -43.30
N TRP A 142 -20.78 -1.23 -42.48
CA TRP A 142 -20.49 -0.26 -41.42
C TRP A 142 -20.81 -0.90 -40.08
N VAL A 143 -19.77 -1.26 -39.34
CA VAL A 143 -19.91 -2.02 -38.10
C VAL A 143 -19.03 -1.48 -36.97
N ASN A 144 -19.44 -1.76 -35.74
CA ASN A 144 -18.67 -1.48 -34.53
C ASN A 144 -17.67 -2.62 -34.22
N GLU A 145 -17.04 -2.58 -33.04
CA GLU A 145 -16.07 -3.61 -32.66
C GLU A 145 -16.65 -5.02 -32.48
N ARG A 146 -17.94 -5.10 -32.17
CA ARG A 146 -18.70 -6.35 -32.00
C ARG A 146 -19.35 -6.82 -33.30
N LEU A 147 -19.09 -6.15 -34.42
CA LEU A 147 -19.72 -6.40 -35.72
C LEU A 147 -21.24 -6.12 -35.73
N ASP A 148 -21.73 -5.28 -34.82
CA ASP A 148 -23.09 -4.74 -34.89
C ASP A 148 -23.09 -3.52 -35.82
N GLY A 149 -24.12 -3.37 -36.65
CA GLY A 149 -24.21 -2.24 -37.57
C GLY A 149 -25.14 -2.51 -38.74
N VAL A 150 -24.72 -2.12 -39.94
CA VAL A 150 -25.51 -2.25 -41.16
C VAL A 150 -24.62 -2.61 -42.35
N VAL A 151 -25.14 -3.43 -43.26
CA VAL A 151 -24.58 -3.59 -44.62
C VAL A 151 -25.51 -2.91 -45.61
N ILE A 152 -24.93 -2.08 -46.47
CA ILE A 152 -25.62 -1.33 -47.52
C ILE A 152 -25.13 -1.88 -48.85
N THR A 153 -26.08 -2.32 -49.68
CA THR A 153 -25.80 -2.91 -50.98
C THR A 153 -26.53 -2.15 -52.05
N SER A 154 -25.81 -1.77 -53.08
CA SER A 154 -26.32 -1.08 -54.26
C SER A 154 -26.16 -1.99 -55.46
N ILE A 155 -27.27 -2.36 -56.07
CA ILE A 155 -27.32 -3.19 -57.26
C ILE A 155 -27.70 -2.31 -58.44
N TYR A 156 -26.81 -2.24 -59.44
CA TYR A 156 -27.03 -1.47 -60.65
C TYR A 156 -27.50 -2.37 -61.79
N SER A 157 -28.61 -2.02 -62.45
CA SER A 157 -29.18 -2.76 -63.59
C SER A 157 -29.71 -1.81 -64.65
N ARG A 158 -29.18 -1.90 -65.89
CA ARG A 158 -29.72 -1.28 -67.12
C ARG A 158 -30.41 0.10 -66.96
N GLY A 159 -29.76 1.03 -66.23
CA GLY A 159 -30.23 2.41 -66.04
C GLY A 159 -30.93 2.68 -64.71
N GLU A 160 -31.16 1.66 -63.89
CA GLU A 160 -31.74 1.75 -62.55
C GLU A 160 -30.76 1.27 -61.48
N CYS A 161 -30.89 1.82 -60.28
CA CYS A 161 -30.09 1.44 -59.12
C CYS A 161 -31.02 1.19 -57.93
N SER A 162 -30.91 0.01 -57.34
CA SER A 162 -31.63 -0.34 -56.12
C SER A 162 -30.66 -0.44 -54.95
N VAL A 163 -30.96 0.28 -53.87
CA VAL A 163 -30.15 0.28 -52.64
C VAL A 163 -30.92 -0.41 -51.53
N TYR A 164 -30.29 -1.39 -50.90
CA TYR A 164 -30.82 -2.17 -49.80
C TYR A 164 -29.92 -2.00 -48.58
N ALA A 165 -30.53 -2.03 -47.39
CA ALA A 165 -29.81 -2.02 -46.14
C ALA A 165 -30.29 -3.17 -45.25
N LYS A 166 -29.37 -3.96 -44.73
CA LYS A 166 -29.66 -5.06 -43.80
C LYS A 166 -28.98 -4.80 -42.46
N PRO A 167 -29.71 -4.84 -41.33
CA PRO A 167 -29.12 -4.68 -40.02
C PRO A 167 -28.24 -5.90 -39.68
N LEU A 168 -27.12 -5.64 -39.00
CA LEU A 168 -26.18 -6.65 -38.52
C LEU A 168 -26.12 -6.65 -36.99
N SER A 169 -26.13 -7.85 -36.41
CA SER A 169 -25.88 -8.11 -35.00
C SER A 169 -24.82 -9.21 -34.93
N GLY A 170 -23.66 -8.91 -34.35
CA GLY A 170 -22.55 -9.88 -34.29
C GLY A 170 -22.04 -10.35 -35.66
N GLY A 171 -22.17 -9.54 -36.72
CA GLY A 171 -21.79 -9.90 -38.09
C GLY A 171 -22.79 -10.79 -38.82
N GLN A 172 -23.96 -11.06 -38.24
CA GLN A 172 -25.05 -11.81 -38.86
C GLN A 172 -26.28 -10.91 -39.04
N SER A 173 -27.13 -11.23 -40.01
CA SER A 173 -28.42 -10.57 -40.20
C SER A 173 -29.57 -11.56 -40.06
N ALA A 174 -30.74 -11.08 -39.64
CA ALA A 174 -31.98 -11.85 -39.74
C ALA A 174 -32.40 -12.09 -41.20
N TYR A 175 -31.90 -11.26 -42.12
CA TYR A 175 -32.13 -11.41 -43.56
C TYR A 175 -30.99 -12.22 -44.20
N PRO A 176 -31.27 -13.02 -45.24
CA PRO A 176 -30.23 -13.76 -45.95
C PRO A 176 -29.21 -12.79 -46.56
N LEU A 177 -27.92 -13.06 -46.30
CA LEU A 177 -26.82 -12.27 -46.81
C LEU A 177 -26.31 -12.85 -48.13
N SER A 178 -25.99 -11.99 -49.10
CA SER A 178 -25.32 -12.40 -50.34
C SER A 178 -23.83 -12.68 -50.09
N PRO A 179 -23.15 -13.42 -50.97
CA PRO A 179 -21.70 -13.64 -50.88
C PRO A 179 -20.92 -12.32 -50.79
N GLU A 180 -21.34 -11.32 -51.56
CA GLU A 180 -20.71 -9.99 -51.62
C GLU A 180 -20.95 -9.19 -50.32
N GLU A 181 -22.12 -9.32 -49.71
CA GLU A 181 -22.40 -8.72 -48.40
C GLU A 181 -21.53 -9.38 -47.31
N GLN A 182 -21.38 -10.70 -47.34
CA GLN A 182 -20.52 -11.42 -46.40
C GLN A 182 -19.05 -11.02 -46.54
N GLU A 183 -18.57 -10.87 -47.78
CA GLU A 183 -17.21 -10.42 -48.05
C GLU A 183 -16.97 -9.00 -47.55
N ALA A 184 -17.91 -8.07 -47.78
CA ALA A 184 -17.82 -6.71 -47.25
C ALA A 184 -17.73 -6.69 -45.70
N ILE A 185 -18.49 -7.56 -45.02
CA ILE A 185 -18.43 -7.71 -43.55
C ILE A 185 -17.06 -8.25 -43.12
N GLN A 186 -16.49 -9.22 -43.84
CA GLN A 186 -15.15 -9.75 -43.56
C GLN A 186 -14.07 -8.68 -43.72
N HIS A 187 -14.16 -7.84 -44.77
CA HIS A 187 -13.25 -6.71 -44.95
C HIS A 187 -13.37 -5.70 -43.80
N ALA A 188 -14.59 -5.39 -43.34
CA ALA A 188 -14.80 -4.52 -42.19
C ALA A 188 -14.19 -5.14 -40.91
N ALA A 189 -14.36 -6.45 -40.69
CA ALA A 189 -13.75 -7.14 -39.55
C ALA A 189 -12.21 -7.06 -39.58
N ALA A 190 -11.61 -7.13 -40.76
CA ALA A 190 -10.17 -7.06 -40.97
C ALA A 190 -9.58 -5.64 -40.90
N SER A 191 -10.39 -4.58 -41.05
CA SER A 191 -9.90 -3.20 -41.17
C SER A 191 -9.11 -2.71 -39.94
N LYS A 192 -9.37 -3.26 -38.74
CA LYS A 192 -8.64 -2.93 -37.50
C LYS A 192 -7.17 -3.39 -37.55
N VAL A 193 -6.85 -4.42 -38.34
CA VAL A 193 -5.50 -4.99 -38.45
C VAL A 193 -4.56 -4.06 -39.22
N LEU A 194 -5.08 -3.31 -40.20
CA LEU A 194 -4.26 -2.47 -41.07
C LEU A 194 -3.77 -1.18 -40.39
N ASP A 195 -4.55 -0.64 -39.45
CA ASP A 195 -4.23 0.63 -38.79
C ASP A 195 -3.18 0.50 -37.67
N GLN A 196 -3.03 -0.70 -37.10
CA GLN A 196 -1.98 -0.99 -36.12
C GLN A 196 -0.63 -1.27 -36.78
N ASN A 197 -0.62 -1.95 -37.94
CA ASN A 197 0.61 -2.32 -38.63
C ASN A 197 1.32 -1.11 -39.28
N LYS A 198 0.56 -0.09 -39.72
CA LYS A 198 1.14 1.17 -40.23
C LYS A 198 1.80 2.03 -39.15
N ARG A 199 1.40 1.92 -37.88
CA ARG A 199 1.98 2.72 -36.79
C ARG A 199 3.32 2.16 -36.30
N THR A 200 3.56 0.85 -36.45
CA THR A 200 4.81 0.20 -36.05
C THR A 200 5.97 0.43 -37.02
N ASP A 201 5.68 0.74 -38.29
CA ASP A 201 6.73 0.96 -39.31
C ASP A 201 7.24 2.42 -39.36
N GLY A 202 6.51 3.37 -38.76
CA GLY A 202 6.86 4.80 -38.75
C GLY A 202 7.77 5.24 -37.61
N ASN A 203 8.05 4.39 -36.62
CA ASN A 203 8.86 4.73 -35.43
C ASN A 203 10.23 4.00 -35.45
N LYS A 204 10.97 4.14 -36.55
CA LYS A 204 12.39 3.77 -36.62
C LYS A 204 13.19 4.92 -37.23
N SER A 205 13.17 6.06 -36.55
CA SER A 205 14.08 7.17 -36.82
C SER A 205 14.35 7.95 -35.54
N THR A 206 14.88 7.26 -34.52
CA THR A 206 15.66 7.93 -33.47
C THR A 206 17.09 8.09 -33.98
N PRO A 207 17.64 9.31 -34.06
CA PRO A 207 19.06 9.49 -34.35
C PRO A 207 19.87 9.01 -33.14
N GLU A 208 20.81 8.10 -33.38
CA GLU A 208 21.81 7.70 -32.40
C GLU A 208 22.60 8.93 -31.92
N VAL A 209 22.61 9.15 -30.60
CA VAL A 209 23.44 10.17 -29.96
C VAL A 209 24.86 9.58 -29.83
N PRO A 210 25.90 10.18 -30.45
CA PRO A 210 27.26 9.69 -30.27
C PRO A 210 27.74 10.08 -28.88
N LEU A 211 28.10 9.07 -28.08
CA LEU A 211 28.79 9.26 -26.80
C LEU A 211 30.12 9.99 -27.05
N SER A 212 30.19 11.26 -26.67
CA SER A 212 31.46 12.00 -26.62
C SER A 212 32.29 11.47 -25.45
N ARG A 213 33.49 10.99 -25.77
CA ARG A 213 34.57 10.73 -24.82
C ARG A 213 34.78 11.91 -23.87
N ALA A 214 34.83 11.62 -22.58
CA ALA A 214 35.57 12.36 -21.57
C ALA A 214 36.32 11.35 -20.71
#